data_AF-A0A6L4ZN01-F1
#
_entry.id   AF-A0A6L4ZN01-F1
#
_cell.length_a   1.000
_cell.length_b   1.000
_cell.length_c   1.000
_cell.angle_alpha   90.00
_cell.angle_beta   90.00
_cell.angle_gamma   90.00
#
_symmetry.space_group_name_H-M   'P 1'
#
loop_
_entity.id
_entity.type
_entity.pdbx_description
1 polymer ?
#
loop_
_entity_poly.entity_id
_entity_poly.type
_entity_poly.pdbx_seq_one_letter_code
_entity_poly.pdbx_strand_id
1 'polypeptide(L)'
;MALPKLKILIAPSSFKESMTSIVASEAIEQGVLEILPKALIWKVPLADGGTGTVDSLIQALGGKRAYLEVKDPLGRKIMAYYGLLSDNETAVVEMASSSGLALLSTLERDPMITTSYGCGELINHALTQGVKKIILGIGDSATVDGGIGLLQALGVKILDIKGREVGQGGSALKEIVGLDVSQARQKLAGVKILVASDVNNPLLGAKGAAQVFGPQKGATPEMVKELELGLSNWVEVLSKTSKLKKDLPGGGAAGGVAIGLVSLLGAK
;
A
#
# COMPACT_ATOMS: atom_id res chain seq x y z
N MET A 1 -49.58 -0.53 -18.19
CA MET A 1 -48.22 0.04 -18.09
C MET A 1 -47.33 -0.99 -17.42
N ALA A 2 -46.26 -1.44 -18.07
CA ALA A 2 -45.27 -2.28 -17.39
C ALA A 2 -44.62 -1.44 -16.29
N LEU A 3 -44.58 -1.97 -15.05
CA LEU A 3 -43.81 -1.35 -13.97
C LEU A 3 -42.39 -1.09 -14.48
N PRO A 4 -41.80 0.09 -14.23
CA PRO A 4 -40.41 0.33 -14.59
C PRO A 4 -39.55 -0.79 -14.00
N LYS A 5 -38.67 -1.40 -14.82
CA LYS A 5 -37.76 -2.45 -14.33
C LYS A 5 -37.00 -1.88 -13.14
N LEU A 6 -37.17 -2.52 -11.97
CA LEU A 6 -36.47 -2.14 -10.76
C LEU A 6 -34.96 -2.21 -11.03
N LYS A 7 -34.26 -1.14 -10.69
CA LYS A 7 -32.81 -1.02 -10.85
C LYS A 7 -32.15 -1.16 -9.49
N ILE A 8 -31.21 -2.08 -9.37
CA ILE A 8 -30.52 -2.39 -8.10
C ILE A 8 -29.02 -2.23 -8.33
N LEU A 9 -28.38 -1.43 -7.49
CA LEU A 9 -26.92 -1.34 -7.40
C LEU A 9 -26.44 -2.19 -6.22
N ILE A 10 -25.59 -3.17 -6.50
CA ILE A 10 -24.93 -4.02 -5.52
C ILE A 10 -23.49 -3.53 -5.40
N ALA A 11 -23.16 -2.90 -4.27
CA ALA A 11 -21.82 -2.34 -4.03
C ALA A 11 -21.25 -2.74 -2.65
N PRO A 12 -21.04 -4.04 -2.40
CA PRO A 12 -20.49 -4.52 -1.14
C PRO A 12 -18.97 -4.31 -1.07
N SER A 13 -18.44 -4.25 0.16
CA SER A 13 -17.03 -4.46 0.45
C SER A 13 -16.73 -5.95 0.66
N SER A 14 -15.46 -6.30 0.81
CA SER A 14 -15.05 -7.65 1.20
C SER A 14 -15.44 -7.96 2.65
N PHE A 15 -15.63 -9.24 2.94
CA PHE A 15 -15.81 -9.74 4.30
C PHE A 15 -14.44 -10.25 4.72
N LYS A 16 -13.76 -9.52 5.61
CA LYS A 16 -12.38 -9.82 6.02
C LYS A 16 -12.25 -11.29 6.42
N GLU A 17 -11.21 -11.94 5.88
CA GLU A 17 -10.89 -13.35 6.10
C GLU A 17 -11.99 -14.35 5.67
N SER A 18 -12.96 -13.92 4.87
CA SER A 18 -14.10 -14.75 4.46
C SER A 18 -14.32 -14.75 2.94
N MET A 19 -14.79 -13.65 2.35
CA MET A 19 -15.09 -13.56 0.93
C MET A 19 -14.71 -12.21 0.32
N THR A 20 -14.35 -12.21 -0.96
CA THR A 20 -14.03 -10.99 -1.70
C THR A 20 -15.29 -10.17 -1.98
N SER A 21 -15.14 -8.87 -2.25
CA SER A 21 -16.25 -8.01 -2.66
C SER A 21 -16.93 -8.50 -3.95
N ILE A 22 -16.18 -9.18 -4.83
CA ILE A 22 -16.68 -9.81 -6.05
C ILE A 22 -17.62 -10.97 -5.71
N VAL A 23 -17.16 -11.91 -4.88
CA VAL A 23 -17.96 -13.08 -4.44
C VAL A 23 -19.20 -12.62 -3.67
N ALA A 24 -19.06 -11.62 -2.80
CA ALA A 24 -20.19 -11.02 -2.09
C ALA A 24 -21.21 -10.42 -3.07
N SER A 25 -20.74 -9.73 -4.12
CA SER A 25 -21.62 -9.13 -5.13
C SER A 25 -22.41 -10.18 -5.91
N GLU A 26 -21.77 -11.32 -6.24
CA GLU A 26 -22.40 -12.45 -6.93
C GLU A 26 -23.44 -13.14 -6.05
N ALA A 27 -23.12 -13.38 -4.78
CA ALA A 27 -24.06 -13.98 -3.83
C ALA A 27 -25.31 -13.11 -3.60
N ILE A 28 -25.12 -11.79 -3.47
CA ILE A 28 -26.25 -10.84 -3.33
C ILE A 28 -27.09 -10.82 -4.61
N GLU A 29 -26.47 -10.80 -5.79
CA GLU A 29 -27.17 -10.85 -7.08
C GLU A 29 -28.04 -12.09 -7.19
N GLN A 30 -27.49 -13.26 -6.83
CA GLN A 30 -28.23 -14.52 -6.85
C GLN A 30 -29.49 -14.43 -5.97
N GLY A 31 -29.36 -14.01 -4.71
CA GLY A 31 -30.50 -13.88 -3.80
C GLY A 31 -31.53 -12.85 -4.26
N VAL A 32 -31.10 -11.75 -4.89
CA VAL A 32 -32.01 -10.75 -5.46
C VAL A 32 -32.81 -11.35 -6.63
N LEU A 33 -32.15 -12.08 -7.54
CA LEU A 33 -32.80 -12.64 -8.73
C LEU A 33 -33.76 -13.80 -8.40
N GLU A 34 -33.57 -14.49 -7.28
CA GLU A 34 -34.52 -15.50 -6.78
C GLU A 34 -35.91 -14.91 -6.49
N ILE A 35 -35.98 -13.67 -6.00
CA ILE A 35 -37.25 -12.99 -5.67
C ILE A 35 -37.68 -12.03 -6.79
N LEU A 36 -36.72 -11.39 -7.46
CA LEU A 36 -36.93 -10.32 -8.44
C LEU A 36 -36.24 -10.65 -9.78
N PRO A 37 -36.69 -11.68 -10.51
CA PRO A 37 -35.99 -12.21 -11.69
C PRO A 37 -35.90 -11.24 -12.89
N LYS A 38 -36.63 -10.12 -12.83
CA LYS A 38 -36.63 -9.06 -13.87
C LYS A 38 -35.89 -7.79 -13.45
N ALA A 39 -35.26 -7.77 -12.28
CA ALA A 39 -34.46 -6.64 -11.82
C ALA A 39 -33.26 -6.41 -12.76
N LEU A 40 -32.90 -5.14 -12.97
CA LEU A 40 -31.65 -4.77 -13.62
C LEU A 40 -30.62 -4.52 -12.54
N ILE A 41 -29.55 -5.33 -12.54
CA ILE A 41 -28.52 -5.33 -11.51
C ILE A 41 -27.23 -4.75 -12.08
N TRP A 42 -26.63 -3.81 -11.34
CA TRP A 42 -25.26 -3.37 -11.55
C TRP A 42 -24.45 -3.77 -10.32
N LYS A 43 -23.30 -4.42 -10.55
CA LYS A 43 -22.35 -4.77 -9.48
C LYS A 43 -21.16 -3.82 -9.53
N VAL A 44 -20.86 -3.20 -8.39
CA VAL A 44 -19.70 -2.33 -8.21
C VAL A 44 -19.01 -2.77 -6.92
N PRO A 45 -18.21 -3.86 -6.96
CA PRO A 45 -17.44 -4.30 -5.81
C PRO A 45 -16.55 -3.17 -5.33
N LEU A 46 -16.61 -2.88 -4.03
CA LEU A 46 -15.85 -1.81 -3.40
C LEU A 46 -14.62 -2.37 -2.70
N ALA A 47 -13.62 -1.51 -2.56
CA ALA A 47 -12.44 -1.74 -1.74
C ALA A 47 -11.98 -0.40 -1.13
N ASP A 48 -11.33 -0.48 0.02
CA ASP A 48 -10.91 0.66 0.85
C ASP A 48 -9.42 1.01 0.69
N GLY A 49 -8.72 0.39 -0.26
CA GLY A 49 -7.27 0.50 -0.41
C GLY A 49 -6.50 -0.69 0.18
N GLY A 50 -7.19 -1.66 0.79
CA GLY A 50 -6.63 -2.96 1.14
C GLY A 50 -6.69 -3.99 0.01
N THR A 51 -6.57 -5.26 0.40
CA THR A 51 -6.59 -6.41 -0.51
C THR A 51 -7.85 -6.44 -1.37
N GLY A 52 -7.69 -6.55 -2.70
CA GLY A 52 -8.81 -6.67 -3.66
C GLY A 52 -9.25 -5.35 -4.31
N THR A 53 -8.57 -4.24 -4.02
CA THR A 53 -8.71 -2.93 -4.68
C THR A 53 -8.40 -2.98 -6.18
N VAL A 54 -7.30 -3.61 -6.59
CA VAL A 54 -6.87 -3.84 -7.97
C VAL A 54 -7.96 -4.55 -8.75
N ASP A 55 -8.46 -5.66 -8.20
CA ASP A 55 -9.45 -6.49 -8.89
C ASP A 55 -10.80 -5.77 -9.00
N SER A 56 -11.20 -5.08 -7.94
CA SER A 56 -12.42 -4.26 -7.93
C SER A 56 -12.34 -3.14 -8.99
N LEU A 57 -11.20 -2.45 -9.10
CA LEU A 57 -11.01 -1.38 -10.07
C LEU A 57 -10.87 -1.89 -11.51
N ILE A 58 -10.18 -3.02 -11.74
CA ILE A 58 -10.15 -3.66 -13.07
C ILE A 58 -11.55 -4.08 -13.50
N GLN A 59 -12.35 -4.66 -12.60
CA GLN A 59 -13.71 -5.08 -12.92
C GLN A 59 -14.62 -3.88 -13.23
N ALA A 60 -14.50 -2.80 -12.45
CA ALA A 60 -15.35 -1.62 -12.61
C ALA A 60 -14.96 -0.75 -13.82
N LEU A 61 -13.67 -0.64 -14.13
CA LEU A 61 -13.15 0.32 -15.13
C LEU A 61 -12.57 -0.38 -16.38
N GLY A 62 -12.52 -1.71 -16.38
CA GLY A 62 -11.75 -2.48 -17.35
C GLY A 62 -10.24 -2.33 -17.14
N GLY A 63 -9.49 -3.24 -17.75
CA GLY A 63 -8.04 -3.26 -17.63
C GLY A 63 -7.51 -4.68 -17.64
N LYS A 64 -6.24 -4.83 -17.26
CA LYS A 64 -5.58 -6.13 -17.17
C LYS A 64 -4.65 -6.18 -15.97
N ARG A 65 -4.44 -7.38 -15.44
CA ARG A 65 -3.39 -7.64 -14.46
C ARG A 65 -2.04 -7.74 -15.18
N ALA A 66 -1.02 -7.10 -14.64
CA ALA A 66 0.37 -7.24 -15.08
C ALA A 66 1.14 -7.97 -13.98
N TYR A 67 1.64 -9.16 -14.30
CA TYR A 67 2.33 -10.05 -13.38
C TYR A 67 3.84 -9.91 -13.51
N LEU A 68 4.55 -9.96 -12.38
CA LEU A 68 6.00 -9.93 -12.34
C LEU A 68 6.53 -10.57 -11.05
N GLU A 69 7.77 -11.01 -11.11
CA GLU A 69 8.52 -11.48 -9.95
C GLU A 69 9.05 -10.28 -9.15
N VAL A 70 8.71 -10.21 -7.86
CA VAL A 70 9.15 -9.16 -6.93
C VAL A 70 9.59 -9.77 -5.62
N LYS A 71 10.20 -8.97 -4.75
CA LYS A 71 10.50 -9.34 -3.38
C LYS A 71 9.26 -9.33 -2.50
N ASP A 72 9.15 -10.33 -1.65
CA ASP A 72 8.18 -10.37 -0.57
C ASP A 72 8.68 -9.58 0.67
N PRO A 73 7.94 -9.53 1.80
CA PRO A 73 8.39 -8.81 2.98
C PRO A 73 9.73 -9.31 3.55
N LEU A 74 10.14 -10.56 3.29
CA LEU A 74 11.41 -11.14 3.76
C LEU A 74 12.49 -11.14 2.68
N GLY A 75 12.24 -10.50 1.53
CA GLY A 75 13.18 -10.43 0.41
C GLY A 75 13.20 -11.67 -0.49
N ARG A 76 12.33 -12.65 -0.25
CA ARG A 76 12.16 -13.84 -1.10
C ARG A 76 11.46 -13.43 -2.40
N LYS A 77 11.69 -14.16 -3.47
CA LYS A 77 11.03 -13.87 -4.74
C LYS A 77 9.63 -14.50 -4.80
N ILE A 78 8.64 -13.71 -5.17
CA ILE A 78 7.25 -14.14 -5.36
C ILE A 78 6.67 -13.54 -6.64
N MET A 79 5.67 -14.21 -7.21
CA MET A 79 4.85 -13.62 -8.25
C MET A 79 3.79 -12.71 -7.62
N ALA A 80 3.81 -11.44 -8.00
CA ALA A 80 2.79 -10.47 -7.63
C ALA A 80 2.22 -9.81 -8.90
N TYR A 81 1.20 -8.98 -8.72
CA TYR A 81 0.62 -8.22 -9.82
C TYR A 81 0.14 -6.84 -9.38
N TYR A 82 -0.04 -5.99 -10.38
CA TYR A 82 -0.78 -4.74 -10.30
C TYR A 82 -1.79 -4.67 -11.46
N GLY A 83 -2.73 -3.74 -11.38
CA GLY A 83 -3.70 -3.49 -12.45
C GLY A 83 -3.25 -2.36 -13.37
N LEU A 84 -3.30 -2.56 -14.68
CA LEU A 84 -3.26 -1.49 -15.67
C LEU A 84 -4.68 -1.27 -16.18
N LEU A 85 -5.24 -0.09 -15.93
CA LEU A 85 -6.61 0.22 -16.32
C LEU A 85 -6.73 0.43 -17.84
N SER A 86 -7.96 0.37 -18.34
CA SER A 86 -8.28 0.46 -19.77
C SER A 86 -7.84 1.78 -20.44
N ASP A 87 -7.63 2.84 -19.66
CA ASP A 87 -7.07 4.12 -20.12
C ASP A 87 -5.58 4.02 -20.52
N ASN A 88 -4.89 2.96 -20.13
CA ASN A 88 -3.43 2.78 -20.24
C ASN A 88 -2.59 3.89 -19.60
N GLU A 89 -3.20 4.76 -18.80
CA GLU A 89 -2.55 5.87 -18.10
C GLU A 89 -2.54 5.66 -16.58
N THR A 90 -3.42 4.79 -16.07
CA THR A 90 -3.57 4.54 -14.64
C THR A 90 -3.13 3.12 -14.26
N ALA A 91 -2.17 3.03 -13.35
CA ALA A 91 -1.86 1.81 -12.63
C ALA A 91 -2.56 1.79 -11.26
N VAL A 92 -3.06 0.63 -10.86
CA VAL A 92 -3.53 0.35 -9.51
C VAL A 92 -2.58 -0.67 -8.90
N VAL A 93 -1.94 -0.31 -7.79
CA VAL A 93 -0.99 -1.16 -7.08
C VAL A 93 -1.52 -1.43 -5.69
N GLU A 94 -1.44 -2.67 -5.24
CA GLU A 94 -1.66 -3.03 -3.85
C GLU A 94 -0.34 -3.38 -3.19
N MET A 95 -0.02 -2.72 -2.08
CA MET A 95 1.13 -3.09 -1.27
C MET A 95 0.98 -4.52 -0.74
N ALA A 96 -0.24 -4.96 -0.41
CA ALA A 96 -0.49 -6.29 0.14
C ALA A 96 -0.04 -7.44 -0.77
N SER A 97 0.00 -7.24 -2.10
CA SER A 97 0.39 -8.29 -3.06
C SER A 97 1.88 -8.62 -3.05
N SER A 98 2.72 -7.72 -2.52
CA SER A 98 4.18 -7.89 -2.46
C SER A 98 4.75 -7.68 -1.06
N SER A 99 4.11 -6.85 -0.24
CA SER A 99 4.58 -6.47 1.09
C SER A 99 3.49 -6.67 2.16
N GLY A 100 2.56 -7.60 1.93
CA GLY A 100 1.39 -7.86 2.78
C GLY A 100 1.61 -8.89 3.89
N LEU A 101 0.84 -8.76 4.96
CA LEU A 101 0.87 -9.63 6.14
C LEU A 101 0.47 -11.07 5.84
N ALA A 102 -0.44 -11.27 4.86
CA ALA A 102 -0.90 -12.59 4.43
C ALA A 102 0.19 -13.42 3.70
N LEU A 103 1.30 -12.79 3.29
CA LEU A 103 2.45 -13.47 2.69
C LEU A 103 3.35 -14.15 3.73
N LEU A 104 3.10 -13.91 5.02
CA LEU A 104 3.90 -14.41 6.12
C LEU A 104 3.05 -15.32 7.02
N SER A 105 3.61 -16.48 7.36
CA SER A 105 3.11 -17.24 8.51
C SER A 105 3.32 -16.45 9.80
N THR A 106 2.58 -16.79 10.86
CA THR A 106 2.68 -16.09 12.15
C THR A 106 4.10 -16.09 12.72
N LEU A 107 4.89 -17.15 12.46
CA LEU A 107 6.27 -17.28 12.95
C LEU A 107 7.29 -16.45 12.14
N GLU A 108 6.93 -16.06 10.91
CA GLU A 108 7.79 -15.27 10.01
C GLU A 108 7.60 -13.76 10.20
N ARG A 109 6.62 -13.35 11.01
CA ARG A 109 6.28 -11.95 11.24
C ARG A 109 7.33 -11.29 12.12
N ASP A 110 8.20 -10.51 11.50
CA ASP A 110 9.18 -9.67 12.19
C ASP A 110 9.26 -8.28 11.55
N PRO A 111 8.66 -7.24 12.16
CA PRO A 111 8.64 -5.89 11.62
C PRO A 111 10.01 -5.21 11.65
N MET A 112 11.00 -5.77 12.34
CA MET A 112 12.37 -5.26 12.34
C MET A 112 13.06 -5.51 11.01
N ILE A 113 12.76 -6.62 10.33
CA ILE A 113 13.41 -7.02 9.07
C ILE A 113 12.52 -6.89 7.84
N THR A 114 11.19 -6.89 8.03
CA THR A 114 10.28 -6.89 6.88
C THR A 114 10.36 -5.62 6.06
N THR A 115 10.41 -5.77 4.74
CA THR A 115 10.68 -4.68 3.78
C THR A 115 9.48 -4.37 2.88
N SER A 116 9.29 -3.09 2.56
CA SER A 116 8.29 -2.63 1.58
C SER A 116 8.81 -2.64 0.12
N TYR A 117 10.04 -3.12 -0.12
CA TYR A 117 10.74 -3.01 -1.40
C TYR A 117 9.98 -3.57 -2.60
N GLY A 118 9.33 -4.74 -2.45
CA GLY A 118 8.55 -5.36 -3.53
C GLY A 118 7.44 -4.46 -4.09
N CYS A 119 6.81 -3.67 -3.23
CA CYS A 119 5.80 -2.71 -3.66
C CYS A 119 6.41 -1.62 -4.56
N GLY A 120 7.64 -1.20 -4.29
CA GLY A 120 8.38 -0.27 -5.16
C GLY A 120 8.78 -0.92 -6.49
N GLU A 121 9.04 -2.23 -6.52
CA GLU A 121 9.28 -2.98 -7.77
C GLU A 121 8.02 -3.02 -8.65
N LEU A 122 6.84 -3.25 -8.07
CA LEU A 122 5.57 -3.15 -8.79
C LEU A 122 5.36 -1.76 -9.40
N ILE A 123 5.61 -0.71 -8.61
CA ILE A 123 5.51 0.67 -9.09
C ILE A 123 6.51 0.93 -10.21
N ASN A 124 7.78 0.54 -10.07
CA ASN A 124 8.78 0.69 -11.13
C ASN A 124 8.34 0.03 -12.43
N HIS A 125 7.82 -1.20 -12.37
CA HIS A 125 7.33 -1.87 -13.56
C HIS A 125 6.14 -1.11 -14.18
N ALA A 126 5.19 -0.64 -13.36
CA ALA A 126 4.09 0.19 -13.85
C ALA A 126 4.60 1.45 -14.58
N LEU A 127 5.64 2.11 -14.07
CA LEU A 127 6.27 3.27 -14.73
C LEU A 127 6.85 2.93 -16.10
N THR A 128 7.41 1.72 -16.30
CA THR A 128 7.88 1.29 -17.62
C THR A 128 6.75 1.16 -18.66
N GLN A 129 5.50 1.04 -18.22
CA GLN A 129 4.32 1.03 -19.09
C GLN A 129 3.85 2.44 -19.47
N GLY A 130 4.54 3.50 -19.01
CA GLY A 130 4.24 4.89 -19.37
C GLY A 130 3.09 5.54 -18.60
N VAL A 131 2.63 4.92 -17.51
CA VAL A 131 1.50 5.42 -16.71
C VAL A 131 1.75 6.83 -16.16
N LYS A 132 0.69 7.63 -16.11
CA LYS A 132 0.69 8.99 -15.57
C LYS A 132 0.08 9.07 -14.18
N LYS A 133 -0.63 8.03 -13.75
CA LYS A 133 -1.29 7.97 -12.46
C LYS A 133 -1.08 6.60 -11.83
N ILE A 134 -0.81 6.61 -10.53
CA ILE A 134 -0.73 5.42 -9.70
C ILE A 134 -1.72 5.58 -8.55
N ILE A 135 -2.63 4.63 -8.41
CA ILE A 135 -3.48 4.46 -7.23
C ILE A 135 -2.84 3.34 -6.41
N LEU A 136 -2.29 3.69 -5.25
CA LEU A 136 -1.60 2.76 -4.37
C LEU A 136 -2.47 2.47 -3.15
N GLY A 137 -2.99 1.26 -3.07
CA GLY A 137 -3.58 0.72 -1.85
C GLY A 137 -2.48 0.25 -0.88
N ILE A 138 -2.47 0.76 0.35
CA ILE A 138 -1.45 0.45 1.35
C ILE A 138 -1.99 -0.38 2.53
N GLY A 139 -3.22 -0.90 2.44
CA GLY A 139 -3.78 -1.78 3.46
C GLY A 139 -3.01 -3.10 3.61
N ASP A 140 -3.26 -3.79 4.72
CA ASP A 140 -2.78 -5.15 5.01
C ASP A 140 -1.24 -5.36 4.96
N SER A 141 -0.45 -4.30 5.10
CA SER A 141 1.02 -4.36 5.12
C SER A 141 1.60 -5.27 6.21
N ALA A 142 2.74 -5.92 5.93
CA ALA A 142 3.57 -6.64 6.90
C ALA A 142 4.60 -5.75 7.62
N THR A 143 4.87 -4.54 7.11
CA THR A 143 6.10 -3.81 7.41
C THR A 143 5.90 -2.68 8.42
N VAL A 144 6.96 -2.32 9.15
CA VAL A 144 7.07 -1.07 9.93
C VAL A 144 8.41 -0.40 9.60
N ASP A 145 8.68 -0.25 8.30
CA ASP A 145 9.97 0.21 7.78
C ASP A 145 9.95 1.70 7.37
N GLY A 146 8.91 2.46 7.72
CA GLY A 146 8.79 3.87 7.31
C GLY A 146 8.68 4.07 5.79
N GLY A 147 8.45 2.99 5.03
CA GLY A 147 8.48 2.99 3.56
C GLY A 147 9.87 3.06 2.95
N ILE A 148 10.95 2.89 3.71
CA ILE A 148 12.31 3.02 3.17
C ILE A 148 12.59 2.01 2.06
N GLY A 149 12.09 0.77 2.17
CA GLY A 149 12.27 -0.24 1.14
C GLY A 149 11.62 0.16 -0.18
N LEU A 150 10.35 0.61 -0.13
CA LEU A 150 9.62 1.12 -1.29
C LEU A 150 10.37 2.31 -1.91
N LEU A 151 10.78 3.28 -1.10
CA LEU A 151 11.48 4.47 -1.57
C LEU A 151 12.83 4.13 -2.22
N GLN A 152 13.59 3.19 -1.64
CA GLN A 152 14.84 2.67 -2.20
C GLN A 152 14.61 2.05 -3.58
N ALA A 153 13.60 1.18 -3.72
CA ALA A 153 13.24 0.61 -5.02
C ALA A 153 12.92 1.71 -6.05
N LEU A 154 12.24 2.80 -5.64
CA LEU A 154 11.96 3.93 -6.53
C LEU A 154 13.20 4.76 -6.90
N GLY A 155 14.34 4.56 -6.24
CA GLY A 155 15.61 5.23 -6.50
C GLY A 155 15.91 6.37 -5.53
N VAL A 156 15.30 6.39 -4.34
CA VAL A 156 15.74 7.25 -3.25
C VAL A 156 16.93 6.58 -2.58
N LYS A 157 18.08 7.26 -2.52
CA LYS A 157 19.22 6.78 -1.74
C LYS A 157 19.04 7.22 -0.30
N ILE A 158 19.04 6.26 0.61
CA ILE A 158 18.86 6.47 2.05
C ILE A 158 20.15 6.07 2.73
N LEU A 159 20.84 7.03 3.35
CA LEU A 159 22.27 6.91 3.65
C LEU A 159 22.56 6.83 5.15
N ASP A 160 23.54 5.98 5.49
CA ASP A 160 24.17 5.90 6.80
C ASP A 160 25.23 7.01 7.00
N ILE A 161 25.79 7.09 8.22
CA ILE A 161 26.84 8.08 8.57
C ILE A 161 28.13 7.95 7.74
N LYS A 162 28.34 6.81 7.07
CA LYS A 162 29.47 6.56 6.18
C LYS A 162 29.13 6.86 4.71
N GLY A 163 27.93 7.37 4.42
CA GLY A 163 27.47 7.67 3.08
C GLY A 163 27.09 6.43 2.25
N ARG A 164 26.87 5.27 2.89
CA ARG A 164 26.43 4.03 2.24
C ARG A 164 24.92 3.89 2.36
N GLU A 165 24.29 3.16 1.45
CA GLU A 165 22.86 2.88 1.59
C GLU A 165 22.59 2.01 2.83
N VAL A 166 21.57 2.40 3.61
CA VAL A 166 21.11 1.63 4.76
C VAL A 166 20.46 0.31 4.32
N GLY A 167 20.40 -0.64 5.25
CA GLY A 167 19.65 -1.87 5.06
C GLY A 167 18.14 -1.63 4.88
N GLN A 168 17.39 -2.72 4.78
CA GLN A 168 15.93 -2.71 4.73
C GLN A 168 15.34 -3.08 6.08
N GLY A 169 14.03 -2.83 6.24
CA GLY A 169 13.29 -3.15 7.46
C GLY A 169 13.34 -2.06 8.53
N GLY A 170 12.52 -2.23 9.58
CA GLY A 170 12.40 -1.26 10.67
C GLY A 170 13.70 -1.04 11.45
N SER A 171 14.58 -2.04 11.54
CA SER A 171 15.86 -1.92 12.26
C SER A 171 16.81 -0.91 11.61
N ALA A 172 16.71 -0.72 10.29
CA ALA A 172 17.59 0.18 9.53
C ALA A 172 17.27 1.66 9.78
N LEU A 173 16.05 1.98 10.26
CA LEU A 173 15.58 3.35 10.44
C LEU A 173 16.49 4.19 11.36
N LYS A 174 17.10 3.58 12.38
CA LYS A 174 18.00 4.25 13.33
C LYS A 174 19.35 4.66 12.74
N GLU A 175 19.73 4.08 11.60
CA GLU A 175 21.04 4.31 10.97
C GLU A 175 21.00 5.48 9.97
N ILE A 176 19.80 5.94 9.61
CA ILE A 176 19.58 6.93 8.57
C ILE A 176 20.05 8.31 9.03
N VAL A 177 20.89 8.97 8.22
CA VAL A 177 21.31 10.35 8.46
C VAL A 177 21.11 11.27 7.25
N GLY A 178 20.90 10.70 6.06
CA GLY A 178 20.86 11.48 4.82
C GLY A 178 19.99 10.85 3.73
N LEU A 179 19.60 11.70 2.77
CA LEU A 179 18.73 11.36 1.66
C LEU A 179 19.20 12.00 0.35
N ASP A 180 19.12 11.25 -0.73
CA ASP A 180 19.14 11.78 -2.11
C ASP A 180 17.91 11.26 -2.87
N VAL A 181 17.06 12.20 -3.28
CA VAL A 181 15.77 11.93 -3.96
C VAL A 181 15.82 12.23 -5.45
N SER A 182 16.98 12.64 -5.98
CA SER A 182 17.09 13.21 -7.32
C SER A 182 16.65 12.23 -8.40
N GLN A 183 17.14 10.99 -8.34
CA GLN A 183 16.79 9.92 -9.29
C GLN A 183 15.30 9.55 -9.21
N ALA A 184 14.76 9.40 -8.00
CA ALA A 184 13.34 9.09 -7.81
C ALA A 184 12.43 10.19 -8.37
N ARG A 185 12.76 11.47 -8.12
CA ARG A 185 12.00 12.61 -8.64
C ARG A 185 12.03 12.70 -10.16
N GLN A 186 13.18 12.42 -10.77
CA GLN A 186 13.28 12.37 -12.23
C GLN A 186 12.43 11.23 -12.79
N LYS A 187 12.50 10.05 -12.19
CA LYS A 187 11.73 8.86 -12.62
C LYS A 187 10.21 9.09 -12.53
N LEU A 188 9.76 9.80 -11.49
CA LEU A 188 8.35 10.08 -11.22
C LEU A 188 7.87 11.42 -11.77
N ALA A 189 8.67 12.11 -12.59
CA ALA A 189 8.32 13.40 -13.13
C ALA A 189 7.02 13.31 -13.95
N GLY A 190 6.01 14.10 -13.55
CA GLY A 190 4.70 14.11 -14.20
C GLY A 190 3.79 12.92 -13.84
N VAL A 191 4.19 12.05 -12.91
CA VAL A 191 3.37 10.94 -12.42
C VAL A 191 2.66 11.34 -11.13
N LYS A 192 1.35 11.17 -11.09
CA LYS A 192 0.53 11.42 -9.91
C LYS A 192 0.38 10.14 -9.09
N ILE A 193 0.84 10.15 -7.84
CA ILE A 193 0.62 9.06 -6.90
C ILE A 193 -0.53 9.44 -5.95
N LEU A 194 -1.56 8.60 -5.90
CA LEU A 194 -2.67 8.66 -4.95
C LEU A 194 -2.57 7.48 -4.00
N VAL A 195 -2.49 7.74 -2.71
CA VAL A 195 -2.39 6.71 -1.67
C VAL A 195 -3.78 6.52 -1.06
N ALA A 196 -4.32 5.31 -1.14
CA ALA A 196 -5.55 4.93 -0.47
C ALA A 196 -5.23 4.41 0.93
N SER A 197 -5.68 5.14 1.95
CA SER A 197 -5.54 4.83 3.36
C SER A 197 -6.89 4.99 4.06
N ASP A 198 -7.29 4.00 4.85
CA ASP A 198 -8.51 3.97 5.64
C ASP A 198 -8.30 4.42 7.10
N VAL A 199 -7.04 4.66 7.49
CA VAL A 199 -6.67 5.05 8.85
C VAL A 199 -6.13 6.48 8.94
N ASN A 200 -6.40 7.13 10.07
CA ASN A 200 -5.90 8.48 10.40
C ASN A 200 -4.72 8.47 11.38
N ASN A 201 -4.22 7.30 11.75
CA ASN A 201 -3.13 7.14 12.70
C ASN A 201 -1.90 7.99 12.30
N PRO A 202 -1.34 8.79 13.22
CA PRO A 202 -0.08 9.47 12.97
C PRO A 202 1.06 8.45 12.88
N LEU A 203 2.26 8.90 12.49
CA LEU A 203 3.41 8.01 12.44
C LEU A 203 3.89 7.59 13.84
N LEU A 204 3.92 8.52 14.78
CA LEU A 204 4.52 8.38 16.11
C LEU A 204 3.48 8.52 17.23
N GLY A 205 3.90 8.16 18.45
CA GLY A 205 3.14 8.34 19.69
C GLY A 205 2.19 7.18 20.00
N ALA A 206 1.34 7.35 21.01
CA ALA A 206 0.45 6.29 21.51
C ALA A 206 -0.55 5.75 20.46
N LYS A 207 -0.82 6.52 19.40
CA LYS A 207 -1.65 6.09 18.26
C LYS A 207 -0.82 5.86 16.99
N GLY A 208 0.50 5.82 17.13
CA GLY A 208 1.50 5.72 16.07
C GLY A 208 1.54 4.35 15.39
N ALA A 209 2.32 4.27 14.31
CA ALA A 209 2.42 3.07 13.49
C ALA A 209 2.97 1.86 14.28
N ALA A 210 4.05 2.06 15.02
CA ALA A 210 4.68 1.01 15.82
C ALA A 210 3.76 0.53 16.95
N GLN A 211 3.15 1.47 17.69
CA GLN A 211 2.29 1.15 18.83
C GLN A 211 1.00 0.40 18.42
N VAL A 212 0.32 0.88 17.37
CA VAL A 212 -1.01 0.37 17.00
C VAL A 212 -0.92 -0.84 16.08
N PHE A 213 -0.01 -0.80 15.08
CA PHE A 213 0.04 -1.83 14.04
C PHE A 213 1.25 -2.76 14.16
N GLY A 214 2.25 -2.44 14.97
CA GLY A 214 3.40 -3.31 15.22
C GLY A 214 3.02 -4.68 15.79
N PRO A 215 2.18 -4.77 16.85
CA PRO A 215 1.87 -6.05 17.49
C PRO A 215 1.25 -7.10 16.55
N GLN A 216 0.30 -6.71 15.70
CA GLN A 216 -0.30 -7.65 14.71
C GLN A 216 0.71 -8.11 13.64
N LYS A 217 1.79 -7.35 13.45
CA LYS A 217 2.92 -7.63 12.54
C LYS A 217 4.06 -8.39 13.24
N GLY A 218 3.88 -8.81 14.49
CA GLY A 218 4.87 -9.61 15.24
C GLY A 218 5.77 -8.81 16.18
N ALA A 219 5.57 -7.49 16.34
CA ALA A 219 6.41 -6.70 17.25
C ALA A 219 6.16 -7.07 18.72
N THR A 220 7.23 -7.39 19.44
CA THR A 220 7.23 -7.41 20.91
C THR A 220 7.20 -5.99 21.48
N PRO A 221 6.87 -5.79 22.78
CA PRO A 221 6.93 -4.48 23.41
C PRO A 221 8.30 -3.79 23.28
N GLU A 222 9.39 -4.55 23.27
CA GLU A 222 10.75 -4.06 23.06
C GLU A 222 10.96 -3.60 21.61
N MET A 223 10.53 -4.41 20.64
CA MET A 223 10.58 -4.05 19.22
C MET A 223 9.75 -2.79 18.95
N VAL A 224 8.56 -2.66 19.56
CA VAL A 224 7.73 -1.46 19.43
C VAL A 224 8.51 -0.21 19.87
N LYS A 225 9.27 -0.27 20.97
CA LYS A 225 10.11 0.86 21.42
C LYS A 225 11.23 1.15 20.42
N GLU A 226 11.89 0.12 19.88
CA GLU A 226 12.96 0.31 18.89
C GLU A 226 12.43 0.90 17.57
N LEU A 227 11.29 0.40 17.08
CA LEU A 227 10.60 0.93 15.90
C LEU A 227 10.17 2.38 16.10
N GLU A 228 9.64 2.73 17.28
CA GLU A 228 9.26 4.10 17.61
C GLU A 228 10.47 5.05 17.55
N LEU A 229 11.61 4.63 18.09
CA LEU A 229 12.86 5.41 18.01
C LEU A 229 13.37 5.54 16.58
N GLY A 230 13.35 4.45 15.81
CA GLY A 230 13.73 4.44 14.39
C GLY A 230 12.84 5.37 13.56
N LEU A 231 11.52 5.27 13.71
CA LEU A 231 10.57 6.14 13.04
C LEU A 231 10.71 7.60 13.48
N SER A 232 11.09 7.85 14.74
CA SER A 232 11.38 9.20 15.23
C SER A 232 12.59 9.80 14.51
N ASN A 233 13.69 9.04 14.39
CA ASN A 233 14.84 9.43 13.59
C ASN A 233 14.44 9.69 12.12
N TRP A 234 13.59 8.83 11.56
CA TRP A 234 13.10 8.99 10.20
C TRP A 234 12.36 10.30 9.98
N VAL A 235 11.50 10.71 10.92
CA VAL A 235 10.82 12.01 10.90
C VAL A 235 11.81 13.18 10.94
N GLU A 236 12.86 13.08 11.76
CA GLU A 236 13.88 14.14 11.84
C GLU A 236 14.62 14.31 10.51
N VAL A 237 14.99 13.20 9.86
CA VAL A 237 15.64 13.22 8.55
C VAL A 237 14.69 13.79 7.49
N LEU A 238 13.45 13.30 7.43
CA LEU A 238 12.43 13.81 6.49
C LEU A 238 12.17 15.31 6.65
N SER A 239 12.17 15.82 7.89
CA SER A 239 11.96 17.24 8.21
C SER A 239 13.06 18.15 7.68
N LYS A 240 14.28 17.63 7.50
CA LYS A 240 15.42 18.39 6.96
C LYS A 240 15.38 18.48 5.43
N THR A 241 14.83 17.46 4.77
CA THR A 241 14.86 17.32 3.30
C THR A 241 13.54 17.70 2.62
N SER A 242 12.45 17.85 3.37
CA SER A 242 11.12 18.14 2.82
C SER A 242 10.32 19.07 3.71
N LYS A 243 9.24 19.66 3.16
CA LYS A 243 8.21 20.36 3.96
C LYS A 243 7.28 19.34 4.62
N LEU A 244 7.85 18.45 5.43
CA LEU A 244 7.13 17.42 6.17
C LEU A 244 6.07 18.07 7.06
N LYS A 245 4.84 17.57 7.00
CA LYS A 245 3.85 17.78 8.07
C LYS A 245 3.99 16.62 9.04
N LYS A 246 4.67 16.85 10.18
CA LYS A 246 4.91 15.81 11.21
C LYS A 246 3.60 15.15 11.68
N ASP A 247 2.53 15.94 11.73
CA ASP A 247 1.20 15.51 12.17
C ASP A 247 0.26 15.17 11.02
N LEU A 248 0.80 14.71 9.87
CA LEU A 248 -0.01 14.30 8.72
C LEU A 248 -1.01 13.20 9.17
N PRO A 249 -2.33 13.45 9.10
CA PRO A 249 -3.32 12.41 9.36
C PRO A 249 -3.11 11.24 8.41
N GLY A 250 -3.03 10.02 8.96
CA GLY A 250 -2.73 8.81 8.19
C GLY A 250 -1.25 8.63 7.85
N GLY A 251 -0.34 9.48 8.36
CA GLY A 251 1.09 9.33 8.13
C GLY A 251 1.68 8.01 8.63
N GLY A 252 1.05 7.38 9.63
CA GLY A 252 1.43 6.07 10.14
C GLY A 252 0.87 4.88 9.37
N ALA A 253 0.04 5.12 8.35
CA ALA A 253 -0.53 4.05 7.54
C ALA A 253 0.59 3.21 6.92
N ALA A 254 0.35 1.89 6.91
CA ALA A 254 1.28 0.88 6.41
C ALA A 254 2.70 0.97 6.99
N GLY A 255 2.81 1.22 8.30
CA GLY A 255 4.13 1.27 8.93
C GLY A 255 4.94 2.51 8.57
N GLY A 256 4.30 3.57 8.08
CA GLY A 256 4.94 4.83 7.70
C GLY A 256 5.23 4.98 6.21
N VAL A 257 4.78 4.05 5.35
CA VAL A 257 4.90 4.19 3.89
C VAL A 257 4.26 5.48 3.39
N ALA A 258 3.08 5.82 3.92
CA ALA A 258 2.34 7.03 3.53
C ALA A 258 3.18 8.30 3.74
N ILE A 259 3.82 8.44 4.92
CA ILE A 259 4.61 9.65 5.21
C ILE A 259 5.80 9.80 4.27
N GLY A 260 6.46 8.70 3.90
CA GLY A 260 7.63 8.72 3.02
C GLY A 260 7.26 9.17 1.61
N LEU A 261 6.20 8.59 1.06
CA LEU A 261 5.67 8.93 -0.27
C LEU A 261 5.20 10.38 -0.36
N VAL A 262 4.43 10.85 0.62
CA VAL A 262 3.91 12.22 0.65
C VAL A 262 5.06 13.22 0.77
N SER A 263 6.02 12.95 1.66
CA SER A 263 7.08 13.90 2.00
C SER A 263 8.14 14.03 0.91
N LEU A 264 8.53 12.91 0.29
CA LEU A 264 9.64 12.91 -0.66
C LEU A 264 9.20 13.01 -2.12
N LEU A 265 8.04 12.40 -2.44
CA LEU A 265 7.59 12.17 -3.82
C LEU A 265 6.26 12.89 -4.14
N GLY A 266 5.69 13.66 -3.20
CA GLY A 266 4.52 14.49 -3.45
C GLY A 266 3.23 13.70 -3.70
N ALA A 267 3.16 12.47 -3.17
CA ALA A 267 1.93 11.68 -3.18
C ALA A 267 0.81 12.41 -2.43
N LYS A 268 -0.43 12.06 -2.77
CA LYS A 268 -1.64 12.60 -2.14
C LYS A 268 -2.43 11.52 -1.42
#